data_AF-A0A501QGM4-F1
#
_entry.id   AF-A0A501QGM4-F1
#
_cell.length_a   1.000
_cell.length_b   1.000
_cell.length_c   1.000
_cell.angle_alpha   90.00
_cell.angle_beta   90.00
_cell.angle_gamma   90.00
#
_symmetry.space_group_name_H-M   'P 1'
#
loop_
_entity.id
_entity.type
_entity.pdbx_description
1 polymer ?
#
loop_
_entity_poly.entity_id
_entity_poly.type
_entity_poly.pdbx_seq_one_letter_code
_entity_poly.pdbx_strand_id
1 'polypeptide(L)'
;MKKLLLLLVIFPLFVSCDDSKEKKLNWDYPDENAEIKTFNTKAIDDKELISRLEEDFRKGKFKIESKEDKKEVSFSNCNDNLILKIKGNGIRRYYVKRTEAKPKNYYPDFMMFIYEFDSEAEAEDVEEEIREAFFSGNGFCNGKGHDYLVRYKNKVVRLATRAHMFMDYTKEYSEKIKSYR
;
A
#
# COMPACT_ATOMS: atom_id res chain seq x y z
N MET A 1 14.30 9.35 84.12
CA MET A 1 14.68 10.69 83.64
C MET A 1 13.81 11.04 82.43
N LYS A 2 13.33 12.28 82.38
CA LYS A 2 12.42 12.83 81.36
C LYS A 2 13.07 12.98 79.98
N LYS A 3 12.21 12.98 78.95
CA LYS A 3 12.18 13.82 77.72
C LYS A 3 12.21 12.98 76.44
N LEU A 4 11.60 13.38 75.34
CA LEU A 4 10.49 14.29 74.98
C LEU A 4 10.35 14.08 73.47
N LEU A 5 9.12 14.00 73.01
CA LEU A 5 8.66 13.96 71.61
C LEU A 5 9.40 14.96 70.69
N LEU A 6 9.69 14.57 69.44
CA LEU A 6 9.49 15.46 68.30
C LEU A 6 9.22 14.66 67.01
N LEU A 7 8.31 15.21 66.22
CA LEU A 7 7.56 14.65 65.09
C LEU A 7 8.12 15.19 63.76
N LEU A 8 7.59 14.64 62.65
CA LEU A 8 7.62 15.12 61.25
C LEU A 8 8.86 14.69 60.42
N VAL A 9 8.78 14.34 59.13
CA VAL A 9 7.89 14.76 58.03
C VAL A 9 7.72 13.61 57.00
N ILE A 10 6.55 13.56 56.38
CA ILE A 10 6.15 12.69 55.25
C ILE A 10 6.90 13.09 53.96
N PHE A 11 7.45 12.12 53.21
CA PHE A 11 7.80 12.32 51.80
C PHE A 11 6.96 11.38 50.93
N PRO A 12 6.03 11.89 50.10
CA PRO A 12 5.46 11.11 49.02
C PRO A 12 6.45 11.16 47.85
N LEU A 13 7.07 10.02 47.51
CA LEU A 13 7.75 9.90 46.23
C LEU A 13 6.71 9.60 45.16
N PHE A 14 6.40 10.65 44.42
CA PHE A 14 5.65 10.68 43.18
C PHE A 14 6.08 9.52 42.27
N VAL A 15 5.13 8.63 41.97
CA VAL A 15 5.21 7.80 40.76
C VAL A 15 5.10 8.79 39.60
N SER A 16 6.24 9.08 38.98
CA SER A 16 6.26 9.74 37.68
C SER A 16 5.54 8.81 36.71
N CYS A 17 4.28 9.11 36.39
CA CYS A 17 3.68 8.62 35.17
C CYS A 17 4.59 9.12 34.05
N ASP A 18 5.34 8.19 33.48
CA ASP A 18 6.01 8.40 32.21
C ASP A 18 4.86 8.55 31.20
N ASP A 19 4.50 9.81 30.92
CA ASP A 19 3.62 10.16 29.81
C ASP A 19 4.34 9.70 28.54
N SER A 20 4.15 8.43 28.18
CA SER A 20 4.40 7.97 26.82
C SER A 20 3.59 8.91 25.96
N LYS A 21 4.24 9.88 25.31
CA LYS A 21 3.61 10.81 24.39
C LYS A 21 2.75 9.98 23.45
N GLU A 22 1.43 10.00 23.67
CA GLU A 22 0.50 9.50 22.69
C GLU A 22 0.88 10.21 21.40
N LYS A 23 1.36 9.46 20.40
CA LYS A 23 1.49 9.99 19.05
C LYS A 23 0.07 10.41 18.67
N LYS A 24 -0.22 11.71 18.77
CA LYS A 24 -1.45 12.28 18.24
C LYS A 24 -1.58 11.77 16.82
N LEU A 25 -2.67 11.04 16.55
CA LEU A 25 -2.97 10.55 15.22
C LEU A 25 -3.11 11.78 14.33
N ASN A 26 -2.12 12.01 13.46
CA ASN A 26 -2.22 13.03 12.44
C ASN A 26 -3.07 12.46 11.30
N TRP A 27 -4.30 12.95 11.20
CA TRP A 27 -5.23 12.59 10.13
C TRP A 27 -5.19 13.59 8.98
N ASP A 28 -4.37 14.63 9.10
CA ASP A 28 -4.34 15.70 8.13
C ASP A 28 -3.74 15.15 6.83
N TYR A 29 -4.54 15.26 5.77
CA TYR A 29 -4.08 14.99 4.42
C TYR A 29 -2.92 15.95 4.09
N PRO A 30 -1.94 15.56 3.26
CA PRO A 30 -0.83 16.45 2.91
C PRO A 30 -1.32 17.83 2.44
N ASP A 31 -0.74 18.87 3.01
CA ASP A 31 -1.16 20.25 2.80
C ASP A 31 -0.42 20.91 1.62
N GLU A 32 -0.58 22.23 1.48
CA GLU A 32 0.06 23.00 0.40
C GLU A 32 1.59 23.05 0.48
N ASN A 33 2.18 22.72 1.65
CA ASN A 33 3.61 22.66 1.88
C ASN A 33 4.17 21.24 1.77
N ALA A 34 3.35 20.27 1.33
CA ALA A 34 3.77 18.89 1.23
C ALA A 34 4.99 18.71 0.32
N GLU A 35 5.96 17.91 0.75
CA GLU A 35 7.07 17.50 -0.11
C GLU A 35 6.52 16.70 -1.30
N ILE A 36 7.10 16.89 -2.49
CA ILE A 36 6.77 16.09 -3.67
C ILE A 36 7.97 15.24 -4.05
N LYS A 37 7.87 13.94 -3.77
CA LYS A 37 8.86 12.95 -4.20
C LYS A 37 8.39 12.27 -5.48
N THR A 38 9.24 12.27 -6.51
CA THR A 38 8.88 11.74 -7.82
C THR A 38 9.74 10.56 -8.21
N PHE A 39 9.11 9.48 -8.63
CA PHE A 39 9.77 8.32 -9.23
C PHE A 39 9.39 8.20 -10.70
N ASN A 40 10.38 7.93 -11.55
CA ASN A 40 10.19 7.89 -12.99
C ASN A 40 10.18 6.45 -13.48
N THR A 41 9.05 6.06 -14.07
CA THR A 41 8.86 4.78 -14.73
C THR A 41 9.27 4.84 -16.19
N LYS A 42 9.68 3.69 -16.71
CA LYS A 42 10.10 3.52 -18.10
C LYS A 42 9.35 2.35 -18.72
N ALA A 43 8.93 2.51 -19.96
CA ALA A 43 8.27 1.43 -20.68
C ALA A 43 9.26 0.28 -20.90
N ILE A 44 9.08 -0.81 -20.15
CA ILE A 44 9.88 -2.04 -20.23
C ILE A 44 8.93 -3.16 -20.72
N ASP A 45 9.45 -4.29 -21.19
CA ASP A 45 8.57 -5.40 -21.55
C ASP A 45 7.97 -6.06 -20.29
N ASP A 46 6.65 -6.20 -20.23
CA ASP A 46 5.90 -6.92 -19.19
C ASP A 46 5.30 -8.24 -19.71
N LYS A 47 5.55 -8.61 -20.98
CA LYS A 47 4.97 -9.81 -21.60
C LYS A 47 5.20 -11.07 -20.80
N GLU A 48 6.37 -11.25 -20.19
CA GLU A 48 6.64 -12.44 -19.38
C GLU A 48 5.67 -12.53 -18.19
N LEU A 49 5.53 -11.44 -17.43
CA LEU A 49 4.64 -11.37 -16.28
C LEU A 49 3.17 -11.55 -16.71
N ILE A 50 2.77 -10.82 -17.77
CA ILE A 50 1.40 -10.89 -18.28
C ILE A 50 1.08 -12.28 -18.82
N SER A 51 2.00 -12.94 -19.54
CA SER A 51 1.78 -14.28 -20.07
C SER A 51 1.56 -15.32 -18.96
N ARG A 52 2.35 -15.27 -17.89
CA ARG A 52 2.15 -16.14 -16.72
C ARG A 52 0.81 -15.85 -16.03
N LEU A 53 0.50 -14.57 -15.83
CA LEU A 53 -0.75 -14.15 -15.22
C LEU A 53 -1.98 -14.52 -16.06
N GLU A 54 -1.92 -14.43 -17.38
CA GLU A 54 -3.03 -14.83 -18.26
C GLU A 54 -3.36 -16.32 -18.14
N GLU A 55 -2.33 -17.18 -17.98
CA GLU A 55 -2.55 -18.59 -17.70
C GLU A 55 -3.27 -18.79 -16.36
N ASP A 56 -2.81 -18.09 -15.32
CA ASP A 56 -3.40 -18.17 -14.00
C ASP A 56 -4.80 -17.55 -13.92
N PHE A 57 -5.04 -16.45 -14.62
CA PHE A 57 -6.36 -15.85 -14.80
C PHE A 57 -7.30 -16.85 -15.45
N ARG A 58 -6.90 -17.50 -16.55
CA ARG A 58 -7.72 -18.50 -17.22
C ARG A 58 -8.08 -19.66 -16.29
N LYS A 59 -7.13 -20.16 -15.48
CA LYS A 59 -7.39 -21.20 -14.46
C LYS A 59 -8.38 -20.71 -13.40
N GLY A 60 -8.24 -19.46 -12.94
CA GLY A 60 -9.15 -18.82 -11.99
C GLY A 60 -10.49 -18.36 -12.57
N LYS A 61 -10.72 -18.57 -13.89
CA LYS A 61 -11.87 -18.04 -14.64
C LYS A 61 -11.91 -16.52 -14.70
N PHE A 62 -10.77 -15.86 -14.76
CA PHE A 62 -10.61 -14.43 -15.00
C PHE A 62 -10.05 -14.17 -16.40
N LYS A 63 -10.24 -12.95 -16.88
CA LYS A 63 -9.56 -12.41 -18.05
C LYS A 63 -9.26 -10.93 -17.86
N ILE A 64 -8.29 -10.44 -18.61
CA ILE A 64 -8.06 -9.02 -18.80
C ILE A 64 -9.15 -8.50 -19.75
N GLU A 65 -9.99 -7.58 -19.28
CA GLU A 65 -11.05 -6.95 -20.08
C GLU A 65 -10.55 -5.67 -20.77
N SER A 66 -9.65 -4.94 -20.13
CA SER A 66 -9.03 -3.76 -20.72
C SER A 66 -7.62 -3.53 -20.20
N LYS A 67 -6.84 -2.86 -21.04
CA LYS A 67 -5.50 -2.33 -20.75
C LYS A 67 -5.50 -0.84 -21.06
N GLU A 68 -4.93 -0.07 -20.17
CA GLU A 68 -4.72 1.37 -20.35
C GLU A 68 -3.33 1.77 -19.87
N ASP A 69 -2.65 2.58 -20.67
CA ASP A 69 -1.42 3.23 -20.23
C ASP A 69 -1.77 4.48 -19.42
N LYS A 70 -1.05 4.70 -18.32
CA LYS A 70 -1.14 5.92 -17.51
C LYS A 70 0.18 6.67 -17.60
N LYS A 71 0.13 7.98 -17.35
CA LYS A 71 1.32 8.83 -17.30
C LYS A 71 1.74 9.17 -15.88
N GLU A 72 0.81 9.07 -14.93
CA GLU A 72 1.01 9.47 -13.54
C GLU A 72 0.03 8.74 -12.63
N VAL A 73 0.52 8.35 -11.45
CA VAL A 73 -0.27 7.93 -10.28
C VAL A 73 0.36 8.58 -9.06
N SER A 74 -0.45 9.00 -8.09
CA SER A 74 0.02 9.63 -6.87
C SER A 74 -0.46 8.89 -5.63
N PHE A 75 0.36 8.92 -4.58
CA PHE A 75 0.04 8.41 -3.26
C PHE A 75 0.37 9.47 -2.22
N SER A 76 -0.51 9.62 -1.24
CA SER A 76 -0.33 10.56 -0.15
C SER A 76 0.25 9.84 1.05
N ASN A 77 1.25 10.42 1.68
CA ASN A 77 1.74 10.03 2.99
C ASN A 77 1.38 11.14 3.99
N CYS A 78 0.31 10.90 4.74
CA CYS A 78 -0.25 11.85 5.71
C CYS A 78 0.65 12.00 6.95
N ASN A 79 1.47 11.00 7.27
CA ASN A 79 2.33 11.06 8.46
C ASN A 79 3.48 12.05 8.25
N ASP A 80 4.00 12.12 7.03
CA ASP A 80 5.21 12.86 6.69
C ASP A 80 4.93 14.12 5.85
N ASN A 81 3.65 14.49 5.67
CA ASN A 81 3.23 15.58 4.78
C ASN A 81 3.89 15.47 3.38
N LEU A 82 3.76 14.30 2.76
CA LEU A 82 4.47 13.94 1.53
C LEU A 82 3.49 13.44 0.46
N ILE A 83 3.72 13.84 -0.79
CA ILE A 83 3.02 13.32 -1.97
C ILE A 83 4.03 12.59 -2.85
N LEU A 84 3.87 11.27 -2.96
CA LEU A 84 4.60 10.43 -3.89
C LEU A 84 3.95 10.53 -5.27
N LYS A 85 4.75 10.81 -6.30
CA LYS A 85 4.30 10.80 -7.70
C LYS A 85 5.09 9.76 -8.49
N ILE A 86 4.40 8.74 -8.98
CA ILE A 86 4.94 7.77 -9.94
C ILE A 86 4.57 8.27 -11.32
N LYS A 87 5.56 8.65 -12.14
CA LYS A 87 5.34 9.29 -13.45
C LYS A 87 6.07 8.55 -14.57
N GLY A 88 5.69 8.79 -15.82
CA GLY A 88 6.42 8.29 -17.00
C GLY A 88 5.59 7.34 -17.86
N ASN A 89 6.28 6.53 -18.66
CA ASN A 89 5.63 5.68 -19.68
C ASN A 89 5.57 4.20 -19.28
N GLY A 90 6.10 3.84 -18.11
CA GLY A 90 6.10 2.48 -17.56
C GLY A 90 4.94 2.21 -16.60
N ILE A 91 3.79 2.88 -16.78
CA ILE A 91 2.61 2.69 -15.94
C ILE A 91 1.48 2.09 -16.76
N ARG A 92 1.07 0.88 -16.40
CA ARG A 92 -0.03 0.16 -17.06
C ARG A 92 -1.09 -0.22 -16.07
N ARG A 93 -2.33 -0.09 -16.49
CA ARG A 93 -3.52 -0.47 -15.74
C ARG A 93 -4.28 -1.53 -16.49
N TYR A 94 -4.53 -2.65 -15.84
CA TYR A 94 -5.32 -3.76 -16.35
C TYR A 94 -6.60 -3.87 -15.53
N TYR A 95 -7.75 -3.96 -16.19
CA TYR A 95 -9.00 -4.35 -15.54
C TYR A 95 -9.18 -5.86 -15.71
N VAL A 96 -9.21 -6.57 -14.59
CA VAL A 96 -9.31 -8.04 -14.57
C VAL A 96 -10.66 -8.42 -13.99
N LYS A 97 -11.41 -9.25 -14.73
CA LYS A 97 -12.77 -9.63 -14.36
C LYS A 97 -12.99 -11.12 -14.53
N ARG A 98 -13.76 -11.71 -13.61
CA ARG A 98 -14.18 -13.10 -13.72
C ARG A 98 -15.12 -13.28 -14.91
N THR A 99 -14.96 -14.35 -15.68
CA THR A 99 -15.76 -14.70 -16.86
C THR A 99 -17.08 -15.38 -16.52
N GLU A 100 -17.21 -15.85 -15.29
CA GLU A 100 -18.37 -16.58 -14.80
C GLU A 100 -18.86 -15.92 -13.50
N ALA A 101 -20.17 -15.99 -13.25
CA ALA A 101 -20.74 -15.55 -12.00
C ALA A 101 -20.33 -16.48 -10.84
N LYS A 102 -20.26 -15.91 -9.65
CA LYS A 102 -20.25 -16.63 -8.37
C LYS A 102 -21.67 -16.58 -7.76
N PRO A 103 -21.97 -17.32 -6.67
CA PRO A 103 -23.31 -17.35 -6.08
C PRO A 103 -23.87 -15.94 -5.83
N LYS A 104 -25.17 -15.70 -6.01
CA LYS A 104 -25.77 -14.34 -5.99
C LYS A 104 -25.37 -13.43 -7.18
N ASN A 105 -24.94 -14.01 -8.30
CA ASN A 105 -24.72 -13.33 -9.58
C ASN A 105 -23.67 -12.21 -9.57
N TYR A 106 -22.68 -12.26 -8.66
CA TYR A 106 -21.57 -11.32 -8.69
C TYR A 106 -20.43 -11.82 -9.59
N TYR A 107 -19.75 -10.88 -10.24
CA TYR A 107 -18.56 -11.11 -11.06
C TYR A 107 -17.38 -10.44 -10.39
N PRO A 108 -16.54 -11.18 -9.66
CA PRO A 108 -15.35 -10.62 -9.03
C PRO A 108 -14.48 -9.85 -10.03
N ASP A 109 -14.03 -8.68 -9.61
CA ASP A 109 -13.14 -7.84 -10.40
C ASP A 109 -12.10 -7.14 -9.54
N PHE A 110 -11.02 -6.72 -10.19
CA PHE A 110 -9.98 -5.91 -9.59
C PHE A 110 -9.19 -5.15 -10.67
N MET A 111 -8.50 -4.11 -10.23
CA MET A 111 -7.52 -3.39 -11.02
C MET A 111 -6.13 -3.91 -10.69
N MET A 112 -5.31 -4.10 -11.71
CA MET A 112 -3.88 -4.36 -11.56
C MET A 112 -3.10 -3.21 -12.18
N PHE A 113 -2.25 -2.57 -11.39
CA PHE A 113 -1.31 -1.57 -11.87
C PHE A 113 0.09 -2.16 -11.88
N ILE A 114 0.83 -1.91 -12.95
CA ILE A 114 2.25 -2.26 -13.08
C ILE A 114 3.02 -0.96 -13.21
N TYR A 115 4.01 -0.76 -12.33
CA TYR A 115 4.98 0.33 -12.36
C TYR A 115 6.35 -0.25 -12.69
N GLU A 116 6.96 0.20 -13.78
CA GLU A 116 8.20 -0.37 -14.32
C GLU A 116 9.39 0.59 -14.10
N PHE A 117 10.46 0.10 -13.47
CA PHE A 117 11.64 0.88 -13.06
C PHE A 117 12.92 0.39 -13.74
N ASP A 118 14.00 1.17 -13.70
CA ASP A 118 15.24 0.79 -14.40
C ASP A 118 15.96 -0.40 -13.73
N SER A 119 15.74 -0.63 -12.43
CA SER A 119 16.38 -1.71 -11.67
C SER A 119 15.46 -2.36 -10.61
N GLU A 120 15.85 -3.53 -10.13
CA GLU A 120 15.15 -4.18 -9.00
C GLU A 120 15.30 -3.41 -7.69
N ALA A 121 16.45 -2.75 -7.49
CA ALA A 121 16.70 -1.90 -6.32
C ALA A 121 15.76 -0.68 -6.32
N GLU A 122 15.60 -0.01 -7.46
CA GLU A 122 14.64 1.10 -7.57
C GLU A 122 13.20 0.62 -7.34
N ALA A 123 12.83 -0.56 -7.85
CA ALA A 123 11.51 -1.12 -7.58
C ALA A 123 11.32 -1.48 -6.10
N GLU A 124 12.38 -1.85 -5.38
CA GLU A 124 12.39 -2.09 -3.93
C GLU A 124 12.12 -0.83 -3.15
N ASP A 125 12.92 0.21 -3.37
CA ASP A 125 12.76 1.51 -2.71
C ASP A 125 11.35 2.06 -2.97
N VAL A 126 10.84 1.97 -4.20
CA VAL A 126 9.50 2.45 -4.53
C VAL A 126 8.40 1.61 -3.89
N GLU A 127 8.56 0.28 -3.78
CA GLU A 127 7.58 -0.56 -3.08
C GLU A 127 7.45 -0.12 -1.61
N GLU A 128 8.58 0.11 -0.94
CA GLU A 128 8.63 0.54 0.46
C GLU A 128 7.89 1.88 0.64
N GLU A 129 8.19 2.87 -0.20
CA GLU A 129 7.58 4.19 -0.12
C GLU A 129 6.06 4.17 -0.36
N ILE A 130 5.61 3.39 -1.36
CA ILE A 130 4.15 3.24 -1.60
C ILE A 130 3.51 2.52 -0.41
N ARG A 131 4.18 1.52 0.18
CA ARG A 131 3.67 0.79 1.34
C ARG A 131 3.55 1.69 2.57
N GLU A 132 4.54 2.53 2.83
CA GLU A 132 4.50 3.55 3.89
C GLU A 132 3.35 4.53 3.67
N ALA A 133 3.18 5.04 2.45
CA ALA A 133 2.07 5.91 2.09
C ALA A 133 0.70 5.24 2.35
N PHE A 134 0.55 3.95 2.00
CA PHE A 134 -0.68 3.20 2.27
C PHE A 134 -0.99 3.04 3.76
N PHE A 135 0.02 2.84 4.61
CA PHE A 135 -0.20 2.71 6.06
C PHE A 135 -0.22 4.06 6.80
N SER A 136 0.12 5.15 6.14
CA SER A 136 0.02 6.51 6.69
C SER A 136 -1.42 6.90 7.04
N GLY A 137 -1.60 7.81 8.00
CA GLY A 137 -2.94 8.21 8.47
C GLY A 137 -3.78 7.03 8.93
N ASN A 138 -3.15 6.05 9.60
CA ASN A 138 -3.75 4.79 10.06
C ASN A 138 -4.40 3.94 8.96
N GLY A 139 -3.88 4.01 7.73
CA GLY A 139 -4.40 3.24 6.60
C GLY A 139 -5.52 3.94 5.82
N PHE A 140 -5.83 5.20 6.12
CA PHE A 140 -6.93 5.94 5.47
C PHE A 140 -6.47 7.03 4.51
N CYS A 141 -5.18 7.36 4.47
CA CYS A 141 -4.66 8.48 3.68
C CYS A 141 -4.96 8.35 2.17
N ASN A 142 -4.97 7.13 1.65
CA ASN A 142 -5.21 6.83 0.23
C ASN A 142 -6.60 6.20 -0.02
N GLY A 143 -7.55 6.41 0.91
CA GLY A 143 -8.89 5.84 0.85
C GLY A 143 -8.97 4.40 1.39
N LYS A 144 -10.20 3.86 1.45
CA LYS A 144 -10.50 2.52 2.02
C LYS A 144 -10.25 1.37 1.02
N GLY A 145 -9.10 1.40 0.35
CA GLY A 145 -8.70 0.37 -0.62
C GLY A 145 -8.09 -0.85 0.07
N HIS A 146 -8.39 -2.04 -0.45
CA HIS A 146 -7.70 -3.27 -0.06
C HIS A 146 -6.71 -3.65 -1.13
N ASP A 147 -5.54 -3.02 -1.01
CA ASP A 147 -4.52 -3.05 -2.03
C ASP A 147 -3.40 -3.99 -1.60
N TYR A 148 -3.02 -4.90 -2.49
CA TYR A 148 -1.82 -5.71 -2.33
C TYR A 148 -0.73 -5.18 -3.23
N LEU A 149 0.45 -4.95 -2.64
CA LEU A 149 1.67 -4.56 -3.32
C LEU A 149 2.64 -5.74 -3.32
N VAL A 150 3.19 -6.04 -4.50
CA VAL A 150 4.17 -7.10 -4.69
C VAL A 150 5.13 -6.71 -5.81
N ARG A 151 6.44 -6.92 -5.62
CA ARG A 151 7.41 -6.77 -6.73
C ARG A 151 7.50 -8.00 -7.62
N TYR A 152 7.86 -7.78 -8.87
CA TYR A 152 8.33 -8.80 -9.81
C TYR A 152 9.50 -8.22 -10.61
N LYS A 153 10.72 -8.65 -10.31
CA LYS A 153 11.96 -8.05 -10.84
C LYS A 153 11.94 -6.52 -10.61
N ASN A 154 12.21 -5.75 -11.64
CA ASN A 154 12.19 -4.28 -11.66
C ASN A 154 10.77 -3.67 -11.77
N LYS A 155 9.74 -4.38 -11.31
CA LYS A 155 8.34 -3.92 -11.38
C LYS A 155 7.71 -3.96 -10.01
N VAL A 156 6.91 -2.93 -9.70
CA VAL A 156 5.98 -2.94 -8.56
C VAL A 156 4.58 -3.20 -9.13
N VAL A 157 3.91 -4.22 -8.61
CA VAL A 157 2.54 -4.58 -9.00
C VAL A 157 1.60 -4.28 -7.84
N ARG A 158 0.56 -3.48 -8.12
CA ARG A 158 -0.51 -3.13 -7.19
C ARG A 158 -1.81 -3.78 -7.65
N LEU A 159 -2.41 -4.60 -6.80
CA LEU A 159 -3.70 -5.26 -7.02
C LEU A 159 -4.73 -4.62 -6.11
N ALA A 160 -5.70 -3.92 -6.68
CA ALA A 160 -6.68 -3.12 -5.95
C ALA A 160 -8.11 -3.56 -6.29
N THR A 161 -8.95 -3.73 -5.27
CA THR A 161 -10.38 -3.98 -5.47
C THR A 161 -11.22 -3.00 -4.65
N ARG A 162 -12.39 -2.64 -5.17
CA ARG A 162 -13.33 -1.71 -4.52
C ARG A 162 -14.24 -2.41 -3.52
N ALA A 163 -14.33 -3.74 -3.59
CA ALA A 163 -15.24 -4.52 -2.76
C ALA A 163 -14.44 -5.47 -1.86
N HIS A 164 -14.59 -5.34 -0.55
CA HIS A 164 -13.94 -6.20 0.44
C HIS A 164 -14.16 -7.69 0.17
N MET A 165 -15.33 -8.07 -0.35
CA MET A 165 -15.63 -9.47 -0.69
C MET A 165 -14.77 -10.06 -1.83
N PHE A 166 -14.00 -9.23 -2.56
CA PHE A 166 -13.09 -9.67 -3.62
C PHE A 166 -11.61 -9.67 -3.20
N MET A 167 -11.30 -9.32 -1.96
CA MET A 167 -9.92 -9.23 -1.46
C MET A 167 -9.14 -10.54 -1.55
N ASP A 168 -9.81 -11.67 -1.38
CA ASP A 168 -9.13 -12.97 -1.45
C ASP A 168 -8.55 -13.23 -2.84
N TYR A 169 -9.19 -12.71 -3.91
CA TYR A 169 -8.66 -12.81 -5.26
C TYR A 169 -7.42 -11.94 -5.45
N THR A 170 -7.44 -10.69 -4.98
CA THR A 170 -6.26 -9.82 -5.09
C THR A 170 -5.09 -10.35 -4.25
N LYS A 171 -5.38 -10.94 -3.08
CA LYS A 171 -4.39 -11.66 -2.27
C LYS A 171 -3.82 -12.87 -3.02
N GLU A 172 -4.67 -13.74 -3.55
CA GLU A 172 -4.26 -14.93 -4.30
C GLU A 172 -3.31 -14.57 -5.44
N TYR A 173 -3.69 -13.61 -6.28
CA TYR A 173 -2.83 -13.20 -7.39
C TYR A 173 -1.56 -12.49 -6.94
N SER A 174 -1.56 -11.78 -5.81
CA SER A 174 -0.31 -11.23 -5.26
C SER A 174 0.69 -12.32 -4.86
N GLU A 175 0.22 -13.41 -4.25
CA GLU A 175 1.07 -14.55 -3.88
C GLU A 175 1.57 -15.32 -5.11
N LYS A 176 0.75 -15.41 -6.16
CA LYS A 176 1.19 -15.97 -7.45
C LYS A 176 2.30 -15.14 -8.10
N ILE A 177 2.15 -13.82 -8.14
CA ILE A 177 3.20 -12.94 -8.70
C ILE A 177 4.50 -13.09 -7.90
N LYS A 178 4.38 -13.18 -6.57
CA LYS A 178 5.53 -13.38 -5.68
C LYS A 178 6.25 -14.70 -5.96
N SER A 179 5.53 -15.77 -6.29
CA SER A 179 6.10 -17.09 -6.56
C SER A 179 6.74 -17.24 -7.96
N TYR A 180 6.54 -16.28 -8.85
CA TYR A 180 7.23 -16.28 -10.16
C TYR A 180 8.69 -15.81 -10.10
N ARG A 181 9.11 -15.26 -8.95
CA ARG A 181 10.49 -14.77 -8.74
C ARG A 181 11.50 -15.91 -8.75
#